data_AF-A0A1D7WAJ9-F1
#
_entry.id   AF-A0A1D7WAJ9-F1
#
_cell.length_a   1.000
_cell.length_b   1.000
_cell.length_c   1.000
_cell.angle_alpha   90.00
_cell.angle_beta   90.00
_cell.angle_gamma   90.00
#
_symmetry.space_group_name_H-M   'P 1'
#
loop_
_entity.id
_entity.type
_entity.pdbx_description
1 polymer ?
#
loop_
_entity_poly.entity_id
_entity_poly.type
_entity_poly.pdbx_seq_one_letter_code
_entity_poly.pdbx_strand_id
1 'polypeptide(L)'
;MGEKHKEIKKVLEKIFSEQGLKQSVQDVLNKTPTNYENQNVKNNTIFVFDELFNMMFKELKEMDGPDGALTVTSEEVLLDEVCLVSYKLNSDLYYFCEYGSYNLKEFYLKAREDNILSTLYDINSQLDFLSNLLQQPNCNIDVLACYYPVFHENINSCFRKQKQTSSDIVTVDCYQKINEELQNLPFKSHILSIMKKIHDFRTIVNSCHLPKIKAHKDVSILCETMGFTHYMSSDDEILDSILIHESYVCFVKKVYDFLSDLNKPTGEVHYCGNILLLDSVIFDVPTDCQKQAAEILKLGNFKEMEIYKKVKKEYYEICVYEFLGCLSYYLFKHNKDCLTNKNDIKTNIDFFNNLLEKMQKIFQMYEQPIYHDELQSAIFSKIEMSE
;
A
#
# COMPACT_ATOMS: atom_id res chain seq x y z
N MET A 1 -14.04 -0.20 13.68
CA MET A 1 -13.64 -1.58 14.05
C MET A 1 -14.01 -2.49 12.89
N GLY A 2 -13.00 -2.95 12.13
CA GLY A 2 -13.17 -3.70 10.88
C GLY A 2 -13.80 -5.08 11.07
N GLU A 3 -14.17 -5.74 9.97
CA GLU A 3 -14.85 -7.04 9.97
C GLU A 3 -13.94 -8.15 10.53
N LYS A 4 -12.66 -8.18 10.10
CA LYS A 4 -11.59 -9.02 10.68
C LYS A 4 -11.63 -9.08 12.22
N HIS A 5 -11.55 -7.92 12.87
CA HIS A 5 -11.45 -7.84 14.33
C HIS A 5 -12.70 -8.41 15.03
N LYS A 6 -13.88 -8.19 14.44
CA LYS A 6 -15.14 -8.72 14.99
C LYS A 6 -15.18 -10.24 14.90
N GLU A 7 -14.75 -10.82 13.79
CA GLU A 7 -14.74 -12.28 13.61
C GLU A 7 -13.69 -12.96 14.49
N ILE A 8 -12.49 -12.38 14.61
CA ILE A 8 -11.47 -12.86 15.57
C ILE A 8 -12.04 -12.88 16.98
N LYS A 9 -12.71 -11.80 17.41
CA LYS A 9 -13.34 -11.72 18.72
C LYS A 9 -14.39 -12.81 18.94
N LYS A 10 -15.25 -13.10 17.95
CA LYS A 10 -16.24 -14.19 18.04
C LYS A 10 -15.58 -15.56 18.21
N VAL A 11 -14.52 -15.85 17.44
CA VAL A 11 -13.77 -17.10 17.57
C VAL A 11 -13.16 -17.23 18.96
N LEU A 12 -12.56 -16.15 19.48
CA LEU A 12 -11.99 -16.14 20.84
C LEU A 12 -13.05 -16.32 21.92
N GLU A 13 -14.22 -15.67 21.81
CA GLU A 13 -15.33 -15.84 22.75
C GLU A 13 -15.85 -17.28 22.76
N LYS A 14 -15.94 -17.93 21.59
CA LYS A 14 -16.35 -19.34 21.48
C LYS A 14 -15.37 -20.30 22.17
N ILE A 15 -14.07 -20.00 22.14
CA ILE A 15 -13.05 -20.83 22.80
C ILE A 15 -13.02 -20.56 24.32
N PHE A 16 -12.96 -19.30 24.72
CA PHE A 16 -12.52 -18.87 26.06
C PHE A 16 -13.61 -18.28 26.96
N SER A 17 -14.86 -18.16 26.52
CA SER A 17 -15.95 -17.76 27.43
C SER A 17 -16.12 -18.76 28.59
N GLU A 18 -16.83 -18.35 29.65
CA GLU A 18 -17.08 -19.21 30.82
C GLU A 18 -17.76 -20.54 30.47
N GLN A 19 -18.57 -20.55 29.41
CA GLN A 19 -19.21 -21.75 28.85
C GLN A 19 -18.62 -22.14 27.49
N GLY A 20 -17.40 -21.67 27.20
CA GLY A 20 -16.71 -21.89 25.94
C GLY A 20 -16.20 -23.32 25.77
N LEU A 21 -15.61 -23.58 24.60
CA LEU A 21 -15.08 -24.90 24.26
C LEU A 21 -13.98 -25.38 25.21
N LYS A 22 -13.14 -24.46 25.70
CA LYS A 22 -12.08 -24.80 26.67
C LYS A 22 -12.67 -25.39 27.94
N GLN A 23 -13.67 -24.73 28.53
CA GLN A 23 -14.35 -25.24 29.73
C GLN A 23 -15.11 -26.53 29.42
N SER A 24 -15.79 -26.60 28.26
CA SER A 24 -16.58 -27.78 27.87
C SER A 24 -15.72 -29.05 27.73
N VAL A 25 -14.51 -28.95 27.18
CA VAL A 25 -13.54 -30.05 27.12
C VAL A 25 -13.16 -30.52 28.53
N GLN A 26 -12.83 -29.57 29.42
CA GLN A 26 -12.48 -29.87 30.81
C GLN A 26 -13.64 -30.56 31.54
N ASP A 27 -14.88 -30.12 31.33
CA ASP A 27 -16.07 -30.70 31.95
C ASP A 27 -16.29 -32.16 31.53
N VAL A 28 -16.14 -32.50 30.24
CA VAL A 28 -16.24 -33.89 29.75
C VAL A 28 -15.16 -34.77 30.38
N LEU A 29 -13.92 -34.27 30.43
CA LEU A 29 -12.80 -35.02 31.01
C LEU A 29 -12.95 -35.18 32.53
N ASN A 30 -13.52 -34.19 33.22
CA ASN A 30 -13.78 -34.22 34.66
C ASN A 30 -14.95 -35.14 35.05
N LYS A 31 -15.96 -35.28 34.20
CA LYS A 31 -17.08 -36.23 34.40
C LYS A 31 -16.66 -37.70 34.29
N THR A 32 -15.57 -38.00 33.59
CA THR A 32 -15.05 -39.37 33.47
C THR A 32 -14.38 -39.80 34.80
N PRO A 33 -14.83 -40.88 35.47
CA PRO A 33 -14.21 -41.37 36.71
C PRO A 33 -12.73 -41.66 36.51
N THR A 34 -11.87 -41.02 37.30
CA THR A 34 -10.42 -41.24 37.23
C THR A 34 -10.06 -42.57 37.89
N ASN A 35 -9.46 -43.49 37.15
CA ASN A 35 -8.83 -44.70 37.67
C ASN A 35 -7.33 -44.69 37.31
N TYR A 36 -6.55 -45.65 37.85
CA TYR A 36 -5.10 -45.72 37.60
C TYR A 36 -4.75 -45.85 36.10
N GLU A 37 -5.65 -46.40 35.29
CA GLU A 37 -5.43 -46.66 33.86
C GLU A 37 -5.69 -45.44 32.96
N ASN A 38 -6.64 -44.56 33.32
CA ASN A 38 -7.06 -43.42 32.47
C ASN A 38 -6.51 -42.05 32.92
N GLN A 39 -5.85 -41.96 34.07
CA GLN A 39 -5.33 -40.70 34.62
C GLN A 39 -4.30 -40.04 33.68
N ASN A 40 -3.40 -40.83 33.10
CA ASN A 40 -2.39 -40.31 32.17
C ASN A 40 -3.02 -39.80 30.88
N VAL A 41 -3.99 -40.54 30.33
CA VAL A 41 -4.73 -40.13 29.12
C VAL A 41 -5.49 -38.83 29.38
N LYS A 42 -6.08 -38.69 30.57
CA LYS A 42 -6.85 -37.50 30.97
C LYS A 42 -5.96 -36.27 31.03
N ASN A 43 -4.86 -36.37 31.77
CA ASN A 43 -3.92 -35.27 31.93
C ASN A 43 -3.29 -34.88 30.58
N ASN A 44 -2.92 -35.86 29.75
CA ASN A 44 -2.38 -35.60 28.42
C ASN A 44 -3.40 -34.92 27.50
N THR A 45 -4.66 -35.37 27.51
CA THR A 45 -5.71 -34.78 26.67
C THR A 45 -6.01 -33.33 27.07
N ILE A 46 -6.10 -33.05 28.38
CA ILE A 46 -6.26 -31.66 28.89
C ILE A 46 -5.09 -30.80 28.41
N PHE A 47 -3.87 -31.26 28.66
CA PHE A 47 -2.66 -30.52 28.31
C PHE A 47 -2.61 -30.19 26.80
N VAL A 48 -2.92 -31.16 25.94
CA VAL A 48 -2.86 -30.94 24.47
C VAL A 48 -3.94 -29.97 23.99
N PHE A 49 -5.18 -30.06 24.50
CA PHE A 49 -6.21 -29.08 24.13
C PHE A 49 -5.88 -27.67 24.64
N ASP A 50 -5.32 -27.55 25.86
CA ASP A 50 -4.91 -26.27 26.41
C ASP A 50 -3.81 -25.62 25.55
N GLU A 51 -2.77 -26.39 25.17
CA GLU A 51 -1.71 -25.93 24.27
C GLU A 51 -2.27 -25.50 22.90
N LEU A 52 -3.21 -26.27 22.35
CA LEU A 52 -3.84 -25.96 21.08
C LEU A 52 -4.65 -24.65 21.13
N PHE A 53 -5.48 -24.46 22.16
CA PHE A 53 -6.21 -23.20 22.32
C PHE A 53 -5.28 -22.01 22.56
N ASN A 54 -4.19 -22.20 23.33
CA ASN A 54 -3.19 -21.15 23.53
C ASN A 54 -2.46 -20.80 22.22
N MET A 55 -2.14 -21.78 21.38
CA MET A 55 -1.58 -21.55 20.05
C MET A 55 -2.56 -20.79 19.17
N MET A 56 -3.84 -21.21 19.11
CA MET A 56 -4.87 -20.50 18.36
C MET A 56 -5.00 -19.04 18.81
N PHE A 57 -4.99 -18.79 20.12
CA PHE A 57 -5.03 -17.43 20.65
C PHE A 57 -3.86 -16.56 20.18
N LYS A 58 -2.65 -17.13 20.18
CA LYS A 58 -1.45 -16.42 19.71
C LYS A 58 -1.55 -16.09 18.22
N GLU A 59 -1.87 -17.06 17.38
CA GLU A 59 -2.00 -16.89 15.93
C GLU A 59 -3.12 -15.90 15.56
N LEU A 60 -4.28 -15.99 16.23
CA LEU A 60 -5.39 -15.06 16.03
C LEU A 60 -5.02 -13.62 16.43
N LYS A 61 -4.21 -13.44 17.48
CA LYS A 61 -3.69 -12.11 17.84
C LYS A 61 -2.71 -11.56 16.81
N GLU A 62 -1.86 -12.41 16.25
CA GLU A 62 -0.96 -12.01 15.16
C GLU A 62 -1.77 -11.57 13.92
N MET A 63 -2.83 -12.30 13.58
CA MET A 63 -3.75 -11.93 12.49
C MET A 63 -4.53 -10.63 12.73
N ASP A 64 -4.81 -10.28 13.99
CA ASP A 64 -5.48 -9.02 14.37
C ASP A 64 -4.53 -7.80 14.35
N GLY A 65 -3.25 -8.00 14.05
CA GLY A 65 -2.26 -6.94 13.93
C GLY A 65 -2.55 -5.91 12.82
N PRO A 66 -1.81 -4.78 12.79
CA PRO A 66 -1.89 -3.82 11.71
C PRO A 66 -1.41 -4.42 10.40
N ASP A 67 -2.05 -4.04 9.30
CA ASP A 67 -1.74 -4.54 7.96
C ASP A 67 -1.08 -3.44 7.10
N GLY A 68 -0.21 -3.87 6.18
CA GLY A 68 0.40 -3.05 5.13
C GLY A 68 1.58 -2.23 5.63
N ALA A 69 2.39 -2.78 6.54
CA ALA A 69 3.65 -2.15 6.93
C ALA A 69 4.66 -2.23 5.78
N LEU A 70 4.88 -1.11 5.09
CA LEU A 70 5.86 -1.02 4.01
C LEU A 70 7.21 -0.53 4.55
N THR A 71 8.24 -1.36 4.45
CA THR A 71 9.60 -1.00 4.87
C THR A 71 10.51 -0.95 3.65
N VAL A 72 11.06 0.24 3.36
CA VAL A 72 12.01 0.40 2.27
C VAL A 72 13.44 0.50 2.81
N THR A 73 14.28 -0.44 2.42
CA THR A 73 15.71 -0.48 2.74
C THR A 73 16.55 -0.15 1.50
N SER A 74 17.88 -0.14 1.60
CA SER A 74 18.75 0.06 0.42
C SER A 74 18.73 -1.12 -0.56
N GLU A 75 18.35 -2.31 -0.11
CA GLU A 75 18.43 -3.54 -0.91
C GLU A 75 17.06 -4.11 -1.26
N GLU A 76 16.04 -3.84 -0.45
CA GLU A 76 14.74 -4.51 -0.53
C GLU A 76 13.60 -3.58 -0.11
N VAL A 77 12.41 -3.83 -0.67
CA VAL A 77 11.13 -3.32 -0.17
C VAL A 77 10.37 -4.50 0.42
N LEU A 78 10.04 -4.39 1.71
CA LEU A 78 9.27 -5.39 2.45
C LEU A 78 7.85 -4.89 2.66
N LEU A 79 6.86 -5.76 2.46
CA LEU A 79 5.46 -5.53 2.81
C LEU A 79 5.08 -6.55 3.89
N ASP A 80 4.84 -6.06 5.10
CA ASP A 80 4.60 -6.87 6.29
C ASP A 80 5.68 -7.95 6.50
N GLU A 81 6.94 -7.50 6.44
CA GLU A 81 8.16 -8.30 6.60
C GLU A 81 8.44 -9.31 5.47
N VAL A 82 7.56 -9.41 4.46
CA VAL A 82 7.76 -10.25 3.27
C VAL A 82 8.41 -9.42 2.17
N CYS A 83 9.49 -9.93 1.57
CA CYS A 83 10.19 -9.26 0.48
C CYS A 83 9.32 -9.20 -0.77
N LEU A 84 8.89 -7.99 -1.13
CA LEU A 84 8.09 -7.72 -2.33
C LEU A 84 9.00 -7.57 -3.54
N VAL A 85 10.04 -6.73 -3.43
CA VAL A 85 11.03 -6.50 -4.50
C VAL A 85 12.42 -6.28 -3.92
N SER A 86 13.43 -6.75 -4.65
CA SER A 86 14.84 -6.58 -4.30
C SER A 86 15.57 -5.78 -5.38
N TYR A 87 16.40 -4.83 -4.95
CA TYR A 87 17.28 -4.04 -5.79
C TYR A 87 18.20 -4.91 -6.66
N LYS A 88 18.71 -6.02 -6.11
CA LYS A 88 19.63 -6.93 -6.82
C LYS A 88 18.95 -7.77 -7.89
N LEU A 89 17.69 -8.14 -7.66
CA LEU A 89 16.94 -9.04 -8.56
C LEU A 89 16.18 -8.27 -9.62
N ASN A 90 15.57 -7.14 -9.24
CA ASN A 90 14.76 -6.33 -10.14
C ASN A 90 14.80 -4.86 -9.72
N SER A 91 15.86 -4.16 -10.13
CA SER A 91 16.07 -2.75 -9.79
C SER A 91 14.95 -1.83 -10.27
N ASP A 92 14.37 -2.11 -11.43
CA ASP A 92 13.31 -1.27 -12.00
C ASP A 92 12.05 -1.34 -11.14
N LEU A 93 11.60 -2.55 -10.77
CA LEU A 93 10.48 -2.70 -9.85
C LEU A 93 10.81 -2.16 -8.46
N TYR A 94 12.04 -2.34 -7.98
CA TYR A 94 12.47 -1.75 -6.72
C TYR A 94 12.31 -0.22 -6.70
N TYR A 95 12.77 0.48 -7.74
CA TYR A 95 12.62 1.93 -7.83
C TYR A 95 11.16 2.35 -7.97
N PHE A 96 10.38 1.61 -8.75
CA PHE A 96 8.97 1.93 -8.97
C PHE A 96 8.08 1.62 -7.76
N CYS A 97 8.41 0.62 -6.95
CA CYS A 97 7.55 0.09 -5.90
C CYS A 97 7.13 1.15 -4.87
N GLU A 98 8.01 2.07 -4.50
CA GLU A 98 7.68 3.14 -3.55
C GLU A 98 6.59 4.06 -4.11
N TYR A 99 6.68 4.39 -5.41
CA TYR A 99 5.67 5.18 -6.12
C TYR A 99 4.38 4.40 -6.39
N GLY A 100 4.48 3.15 -6.87
CA GLY A 100 3.33 2.30 -7.19
C GLY A 100 2.60 1.74 -5.96
N SER A 101 3.21 1.82 -4.76
CA SER A 101 2.62 1.28 -3.53
C SER A 101 1.25 1.87 -3.19
N TYR A 102 1.01 3.14 -3.54
CA TYR A 102 -0.28 3.80 -3.32
C TYR A 102 -1.44 3.11 -4.06
N ASN A 103 -1.22 2.68 -5.30
CA ASN A 103 -2.22 1.98 -6.10
C ASN A 103 -2.39 0.51 -5.66
N LEU A 104 -1.37 -0.04 -5.01
CA LEU A 104 -1.39 -1.40 -4.49
C LEU A 104 -2.16 -1.51 -3.16
N LYS A 105 -2.26 -0.42 -2.39
CA LYS A 105 -2.83 -0.39 -1.03
C LYS A 105 -4.20 -1.07 -0.92
N GLU A 106 -5.18 -0.63 -1.69
CA GLU A 106 -6.54 -1.17 -1.61
C GLU A 106 -6.59 -2.64 -2.05
N PHE A 107 -5.83 -2.98 -3.08
CA PHE A 107 -5.72 -4.35 -3.58
C PHE A 107 -5.15 -5.29 -2.51
N TYR A 108 -4.03 -4.89 -1.89
CA TYR A 108 -3.37 -5.67 -0.85
C TYR A 108 -4.25 -5.86 0.38
N LEU A 109 -4.81 -4.76 0.91
CA LEU A 109 -5.65 -4.80 2.11
C LEU A 109 -6.87 -5.70 1.91
N LYS A 110 -7.51 -5.60 0.74
CA LYS A 110 -8.65 -6.46 0.40
C LYS A 110 -8.25 -7.93 0.33
N ALA A 111 -7.20 -8.27 -0.42
CA ALA A 111 -6.75 -9.66 -0.57
C ALA A 111 -6.36 -10.28 0.78
N ARG A 112 -5.71 -9.50 1.66
CA ARG A 112 -5.34 -9.93 3.00
C ARG A 112 -6.55 -10.12 3.91
N GLU A 113 -7.51 -9.19 3.89
CA GLU A 113 -8.75 -9.31 4.66
C GLU A 113 -9.55 -10.55 4.22
N ASP A 114 -9.70 -10.77 2.91
CA ASP A 114 -10.38 -11.94 2.35
C ASP A 114 -9.71 -13.25 2.80
N ASN A 115 -8.37 -13.33 2.76
CA ASN A 115 -7.62 -14.50 3.24
C ASN A 115 -7.82 -14.75 4.75
N ILE A 116 -7.80 -13.68 5.55
CA ILE A 116 -8.03 -13.77 6.99
C ILE A 116 -9.44 -14.26 7.29
N LEU A 117 -10.46 -13.67 6.67
CA LEU A 117 -11.86 -14.06 6.88
C LEU A 117 -12.09 -15.52 6.46
N SER A 118 -11.56 -15.93 5.31
CA SER A 118 -11.60 -17.34 4.86
C SER A 118 -11.02 -18.30 5.90
N THR A 119 -9.84 -17.96 6.46
CA THR A 119 -9.19 -18.75 7.51
C THR A 119 -10.03 -18.82 8.78
N LEU A 120 -10.66 -17.71 9.17
CA LEU A 120 -11.53 -17.66 10.36
C LEU A 120 -12.78 -18.53 10.18
N TYR A 121 -13.35 -18.59 8.98
CA TYR A 121 -14.45 -19.50 8.67
C TYR A 121 -14.04 -20.97 8.78
N ASP A 122 -12.87 -21.33 8.25
CA ASP A 122 -12.33 -22.69 8.38
C ASP A 122 -12.10 -23.07 9.85
N ILE A 123 -11.47 -22.18 10.62
CA ILE A 123 -11.27 -22.37 12.07
C ILE A 123 -12.62 -22.53 12.78
N ASN A 124 -13.58 -21.65 12.50
CA ASN A 124 -14.88 -21.70 13.14
C ASN A 124 -15.62 -23.02 12.84
N SER A 125 -15.50 -23.54 11.61
CA SER A 125 -16.03 -24.86 11.25
C SER A 125 -15.38 -26.00 12.05
N GLN A 126 -14.06 -25.94 12.31
CA GLN A 126 -13.41 -26.92 13.17
C GLN A 126 -13.90 -26.82 14.62
N LEU A 127 -14.11 -25.60 15.11
CA LEU A 127 -14.67 -25.36 16.45
C LEU A 127 -16.14 -25.81 16.56
N ASP A 128 -16.93 -25.66 15.50
CA ASP A 128 -18.30 -26.21 15.43
C ASP A 128 -18.30 -27.73 15.51
N PHE A 129 -17.38 -28.39 14.81
CA PHE A 129 -17.23 -29.84 14.92
C PHE A 129 -16.89 -30.28 16.35
N LEU A 130 -15.93 -29.61 17.00
CA LEU A 130 -15.59 -29.90 18.39
C LEU A 130 -16.79 -29.65 19.32
N SER A 131 -17.52 -28.56 19.13
CA SER A 131 -18.74 -28.27 19.91
C SER A 131 -19.78 -29.39 19.77
N ASN A 132 -20.04 -29.82 18.54
CA ASN A 132 -20.98 -30.90 18.25
C ASN A 132 -20.52 -32.22 18.86
N LEU A 133 -19.23 -32.53 18.81
CA LEU A 133 -18.66 -33.73 19.45
C LEU A 133 -18.88 -33.71 20.96
N LEU A 134 -18.59 -32.60 21.63
CA LEU A 134 -18.75 -32.43 23.08
C LEU A 134 -20.21 -32.53 23.55
N GLN A 135 -21.17 -32.23 22.68
CA GLN A 135 -22.60 -32.37 22.95
C GLN A 135 -23.14 -33.80 22.76
N GLN A 136 -22.34 -34.72 22.19
CA GLN A 136 -22.79 -36.09 22.00
C GLN A 136 -22.91 -36.82 23.34
N PRO A 137 -24.01 -37.57 23.58
CA PRO A 137 -24.24 -38.27 24.85
C PRO A 137 -23.14 -39.28 25.25
N ASN A 138 -22.40 -39.78 24.26
CA ASN A 138 -21.32 -40.75 24.42
C ASN A 138 -19.92 -40.13 24.33
N CYS A 139 -19.80 -38.80 24.26
CA CYS A 139 -18.50 -38.15 24.26
C CYS A 139 -17.79 -38.39 25.60
N ASN A 140 -16.64 -39.06 25.55
CA ASN A 140 -15.85 -39.43 26.71
C ASN A 140 -14.36 -39.20 26.44
N ILE A 141 -13.52 -39.58 27.40
CA ILE A 141 -12.07 -39.43 27.30
C ILE A 141 -11.46 -40.09 26.06
N ASP A 142 -11.90 -41.30 25.70
CA ASP A 142 -11.32 -42.05 24.57
C ASP A 142 -11.67 -41.40 23.24
N VAL A 143 -12.91 -40.93 23.09
CA VAL A 143 -13.38 -40.19 21.91
C VAL A 143 -12.54 -38.92 21.74
N LEU A 144 -12.33 -38.15 22.81
CA LEU A 144 -11.51 -36.93 22.77
C LEU A 144 -10.03 -37.25 22.52
N ALA A 145 -9.49 -38.32 23.13
CA ALA A 145 -8.13 -38.79 22.93
C ALA A 145 -7.87 -39.22 21.47
N CYS A 146 -8.86 -39.84 20.82
CA CYS A 146 -8.77 -40.18 19.39
C CYS A 146 -8.97 -38.98 18.47
N TYR A 147 -9.76 -37.97 18.87
CA TYR A 147 -10.10 -36.83 18.02
C TYR A 147 -9.07 -35.71 18.05
N TYR A 148 -8.45 -35.40 19.20
CA TYR A 148 -7.55 -34.26 19.31
C TYR A 148 -6.42 -34.23 18.27
N PRO A 149 -5.81 -35.36 17.83
CA PRO A 149 -4.77 -35.32 16.80
C PRO A 149 -5.30 -34.76 15.47
N VAL A 150 -6.52 -35.15 15.10
CA VAL A 150 -7.19 -34.70 13.87
C VAL A 150 -7.55 -33.22 13.98
N PHE A 151 -8.11 -32.80 15.12
CA PHE A 151 -8.43 -31.39 15.37
C PHE A 151 -7.17 -30.52 15.31
N HIS A 152 -6.09 -30.95 15.96
CA HIS A 152 -4.80 -30.27 15.94
C HIS A 152 -4.22 -30.14 14.53
N GLU A 153 -4.24 -31.22 13.75
CA GLU A 153 -3.77 -31.19 12.36
C GLU A 153 -4.59 -30.23 11.49
N ASN A 154 -5.92 -30.24 11.65
CA ASN A 154 -6.80 -29.36 10.89
C ASN A 154 -6.55 -27.88 11.22
N ILE A 155 -6.49 -27.52 12.51
CA ILE A 155 -6.21 -26.14 12.94
C ILE A 155 -4.82 -25.69 12.46
N ASN A 156 -3.79 -26.52 12.58
CA ASN A 156 -2.46 -26.22 12.05
C ASN A 156 -2.49 -26.02 10.54
N SER A 157 -3.27 -26.84 9.82
CA SER A 157 -3.44 -26.70 8.38
C SER A 157 -4.07 -25.36 8.00
N CYS A 158 -5.06 -24.88 8.77
CA CYS A 158 -5.67 -23.56 8.58
C CYS A 158 -4.62 -22.45 8.68
N PHE A 159 -3.87 -22.37 9.79
CA PHE A 159 -2.85 -21.33 9.96
C PHE A 159 -1.68 -21.45 8.97
N ARG A 160 -1.24 -22.67 8.66
CA ARG A 160 -0.19 -22.89 7.65
C ARG A 160 -0.62 -22.38 6.28
N LYS A 161 -1.85 -22.70 5.84
CA LYS A 161 -2.40 -22.19 4.59
C LYS A 161 -2.50 -20.66 4.60
N GLN A 162 -3.02 -20.09 5.69
CA GLN A 162 -3.13 -18.64 5.86
C GLN A 162 -1.78 -17.93 5.70
N LYS A 163 -0.72 -18.44 6.35
CA LYS A 163 0.64 -17.88 6.24
C LYS A 163 1.20 -18.00 4.84
N GLN A 164 1.03 -19.16 4.20
CA GLN A 164 1.45 -19.37 2.82
C GLN A 164 0.74 -18.39 1.87
N THR A 165 -0.59 -18.32 1.93
CA THR A 165 -1.37 -17.41 1.08
C THR A 165 -1.04 -15.95 1.36
N SER A 166 -0.79 -15.55 2.61
CA SER A 166 -0.35 -14.18 2.92
C SER A 166 0.99 -13.84 2.29
N SER A 167 1.93 -14.80 2.29
CA SER A 167 3.22 -14.65 1.59
C SER A 167 3.04 -14.61 0.08
N ASP A 168 2.17 -15.44 -0.49
CA ASP A 168 1.89 -15.49 -1.93
C ASP A 168 1.22 -14.19 -2.41
N ILE A 169 0.32 -13.60 -1.62
CA ILE A 169 -0.28 -12.29 -1.93
C ILE A 169 0.83 -11.24 -2.14
N VAL A 170 1.89 -11.25 -1.33
CA VAL A 170 3.00 -10.29 -1.48
C VAL A 170 3.92 -10.70 -2.63
N THR A 171 4.43 -11.92 -2.60
CA THR A 171 5.51 -12.38 -3.50
C THR A 171 5.04 -12.68 -4.92
N VAL A 172 3.74 -12.92 -5.12
CA VAL A 172 3.14 -13.23 -6.42
C VAL A 172 2.18 -12.12 -6.83
N ASP A 173 1.07 -11.94 -6.11
CA ASP A 173 -0.04 -11.09 -6.59
C ASP A 173 0.36 -9.61 -6.63
N CYS A 174 0.92 -9.09 -5.53
CA CYS A 174 1.38 -7.72 -5.45
C CYS A 174 2.55 -7.45 -6.41
N TYR A 175 3.50 -8.39 -6.49
CA TYR A 175 4.61 -8.30 -7.44
C TYR A 175 4.11 -8.19 -8.89
N GLN A 176 3.16 -9.06 -9.28
CA GLN A 176 2.57 -9.05 -10.62
C GLN A 176 1.85 -7.73 -10.89
N LYS A 177 1.03 -7.26 -9.94
CA LYS A 177 0.32 -5.99 -10.07
C LYS A 177 1.26 -4.79 -10.24
N ILE A 178 2.33 -4.71 -9.44
CA ILE A 178 3.35 -3.65 -9.59
C ILE A 178 4.01 -3.73 -10.96
N ASN A 179 4.34 -4.94 -11.42
CA ASN A 179 4.96 -5.11 -12.72
C ASN A 179 4.01 -4.70 -13.86
N GLU A 180 2.74 -5.07 -13.80
CA GLU A 180 1.72 -4.65 -14.76
C GLU A 180 1.57 -3.13 -14.79
N GLU A 181 1.44 -2.50 -13.62
CA GLU A 181 1.38 -1.04 -13.51
C GLU A 181 2.62 -0.39 -14.14
N LEU A 182 3.82 -0.90 -13.85
CA LEU A 182 5.06 -0.39 -14.43
C LEU A 182 5.11 -0.54 -15.96
N GLN A 183 4.69 -1.68 -16.51
CA GLN A 183 4.70 -1.91 -17.96
C GLN A 183 3.72 -0.99 -18.69
N ASN A 184 2.63 -0.60 -18.04
CA ASN A 184 1.56 0.21 -18.64
C ASN A 184 1.83 1.72 -18.60
N LEU A 185 2.92 2.18 -17.97
CA LEU A 185 3.23 3.61 -17.87
C LEU A 185 3.64 4.21 -19.23
N PRO A 186 2.98 5.30 -19.68
CA PRO A 186 3.38 6.04 -20.88
C PRO A 186 4.84 6.52 -20.87
N PHE A 187 5.36 6.90 -19.70
CA PHE A 187 6.70 7.45 -19.51
C PHE A 187 7.61 6.54 -18.66
N LYS A 188 7.43 5.21 -18.77
CA LYS A 188 8.14 4.21 -17.95
C LYS A 188 9.64 4.50 -17.73
N SER A 189 10.41 4.69 -18.80
CA SER A 189 11.86 4.92 -18.73
C SER A 189 12.24 6.18 -17.95
N HIS A 190 11.47 7.25 -18.11
CA HIS A 190 11.74 8.52 -17.48
C HIS A 190 11.32 8.50 -16.01
N ILE A 191 10.19 7.87 -15.71
CA ILE A 191 9.74 7.62 -14.33
C ILE A 191 10.78 6.82 -13.57
N LEU A 192 11.29 5.72 -14.13
CA LEU A 192 12.36 4.94 -13.49
C LEU A 192 13.61 5.79 -13.23
N SER A 193 13.97 6.66 -14.18
CA SER A 193 15.10 7.58 -14.01
C SER A 193 14.88 8.59 -12.88
N ILE A 194 13.66 9.14 -12.76
CA ILE A 194 13.25 10.04 -11.68
C ILE A 194 13.27 9.30 -10.34
N MET A 195 12.67 8.11 -10.26
CA MET A 195 12.61 7.28 -9.06
C MET A 195 13.99 6.89 -8.56
N LYS A 196 14.94 6.64 -9.46
CA LYS A 196 16.34 6.45 -9.10
C LYS A 196 16.94 7.69 -8.43
N LYS A 197 16.64 8.91 -8.92
CA LYS A 197 17.10 10.15 -8.26
C LYS A 197 16.46 10.35 -6.88
N ILE A 198 15.18 10.00 -6.73
CA ILE A 198 14.49 10.04 -5.44
C ILE A 198 15.12 9.06 -4.44
N HIS A 199 15.48 7.85 -4.90
CA HIS A 199 16.23 6.88 -4.10
C HIS A 199 17.60 7.41 -3.67
N ASP A 200 18.33 8.07 -4.57
CA ASP A 200 19.63 8.68 -4.25
C ASP A 200 19.48 9.79 -3.18
N PHE A 201 18.46 10.66 -3.30
CA PHE A 201 18.14 11.65 -2.26
C PHE A 201 17.84 10.98 -0.92
N ARG A 202 17.02 9.92 -0.92
CA ARG A 202 16.67 9.16 0.29
C ARG A 202 17.91 8.65 0.99
N THR A 203 18.83 8.05 0.23
CA THR A 203 20.05 7.46 0.77
C THR A 203 20.88 8.51 1.50
N ILE A 204 21.02 9.71 0.91
CA ILE A 204 21.73 10.82 1.53
C ILE A 204 21.01 11.26 2.82
N VAL A 205 19.71 11.58 2.74
CA VAL A 205 18.91 12.04 3.90
C VAL A 205 18.97 11.03 5.05
N ASN A 206 18.72 9.76 4.74
CA ASN A 206 18.73 8.70 5.73
C ASN A 206 20.12 8.50 6.35
N SER A 207 21.20 8.57 5.57
CA SER A 207 22.55 8.44 6.12
C SER A 207 22.91 9.55 7.11
N CYS A 208 22.39 10.76 6.91
CA CYS A 208 22.72 11.92 7.73
C CYS A 208 21.81 12.08 8.97
N HIS A 209 20.53 11.75 8.84
CA HIS A 209 19.51 12.16 9.81
C HIS A 209 18.84 10.99 10.53
N LEU A 210 18.59 9.87 9.84
CA LEU A 210 17.82 8.77 10.40
C LEU A 210 18.49 8.09 11.61
N PRO A 211 19.83 7.88 11.65
CA PRO A 211 20.51 7.37 12.85
C PRO A 211 20.30 8.25 14.07
N LYS A 212 20.27 9.58 13.91
CA LYS A 212 20.03 10.52 15.01
C LYS A 212 18.62 10.37 15.52
N ILE A 213 17.62 10.42 14.63
CA ILE A 213 16.20 10.26 14.99
C ILE A 213 15.99 8.94 15.73
N LYS A 214 16.51 7.82 15.22
CA LYS A 214 16.32 6.49 15.82
C LYS A 214 17.07 6.26 17.13
N ALA A 215 18.10 7.05 17.43
CA ALA A 215 18.86 6.92 18.68
C ALA A 215 18.18 7.62 19.88
N HIS A 216 17.28 8.57 19.63
CA HIS A 216 16.56 9.28 20.68
C HIS A 216 15.33 8.49 21.17
N LYS A 217 15.11 8.49 22.48
CA LYS A 217 14.07 7.67 23.13
C LYS A 217 12.65 8.22 22.98
N ASP A 218 12.52 9.55 22.86
CA ASP A 218 11.23 10.24 22.91
C ASP A 218 10.65 10.56 21.51
N VAL A 219 11.08 9.81 20.49
CA VAL A 219 10.54 9.96 19.13
C VAL A 219 9.27 9.15 18.96
N SER A 220 8.18 9.83 18.61
CA SER A 220 6.96 9.19 18.15
C SER A 220 7.09 8.82 16.67
N ILE A 221 6.81 7.57 16.36
CA ILE A 221 6.84 7.04 14.98
C ILE A 221 5.39 6.81 14.54
N LEU A 222 4.99 7.47 13.47
CA LEU A 222 3.69 7.29 12.84
C LEU A 222 3.89 6.60 11.49
N CYS A 223 3.39 5.37 11.36
CA CYS A 223 3.48 4.61 10.12
C CYS A 223 2.18 4.73 9.32
N GLU A 224 2.25 5.19 8.07
CA GLU A 224 1.14 5.09 7.13
C GLU A 224 1.12 3.69 6.50
N THR A 225 -0.06 3.06 6.40
CA THR A 225 -0.23 1.82 5.65
C THR A 225 0.17 2.02 4.19
N MET A 226 1.17 1.25 3.75
CA MET A 226 1.79 1.34 2.43
C MET A 226 2.17 2.78 2.05
N GLY A 227 2.72 3.52 3.02
CA GLY A 227 3.12 4.91 2.86
C GLY A 227 4.42 5.23 3.58
N PHE A 228 4.67 6.52 3.78
CA PHE A 228 5.89 6.98 4.43
C PHE A 228 5.81 6.86 5.95
N THR A 229 6.97 6.63 6.58
CA THR A 229 7.11 6.76 8.03
C THR A 229 7.29 8.22 8.39
N HIS A 230 6.53 8.70 9.35
CA HIS A 230 6.60 10.06 9.88
C HIS A 230 7.19 10.06 11.28
N TYR A 231 7.98 11.08 11.59
CA TYR A 231 8.65 11.22 12.89
C TYR A 231 8.19 12.52 13.58
N MET A 232 7.95 12.43 14.89
CA MET A 232 7.59 13.57 15.72
C MET A 232 8.33 13.52 17.05
N SER A 233 8.77 14.69 17.53
CA SER A 233 9.37 14.85 18.86
C SER A 233 9.18 16.28 19.35
N SER A 234 9.13 16.45 20.67
CA SER A 234 9.23 17.75 21.34
C SER A 234 10.66 18.13 21.74
N ASP A 235 11.64 17.27 21.43
CA ASP A 235 13.06 17.47 21.73
C ASP A 235 13.73 18.35 20.66
N ASP A 236 14.18 19.54 21.07
CA ASP A 236 14.85 20.52 20.22
C ASP A 236 16.15 19.96 19.60
N GLU A 237 16.82 19.00 20.23
CA GLU A 237 18.11 18.46 19.74
C GLU A 237 17.98 17.67 18.43
N ILE A 238 16.80 17.10 18.15
CA ILE A 238 16.53 16.31 16.94
C ILE A 238 15.54 16.95 15.99
N LEU A 239 14.95 18.09 16.39
CA LEU A 239 13.91 18.77 15.63
C LEU A 239 14.36 19.07 14.20
N ASP A 240 15.60 19.53 14.01
CA ASP A 240 16.14 19.81 12.68
C ASP A 240 16.20 18.56 11.79
N SER A 241 16.59 17.42 12.35
CA SER A 241 16.69 16.16 11.60
C SER A 241 15.30 15.63 11.23
N ILE A 242 14.32 15.79 12.12
CA ILE A 242 12.92 15.48 11.85
C ILE A 242 12.38 16.40 10.74
N LEU A 243 12.58 17.71 10.85
CA LEU A 243 12.12 18.68 9.86
C LEU A 243 12.71 18.42 8.46
N ILE A 244 13.99 18.08 8.37
CA ILE A 244 14.63 17.72 7.09
C ILE A 244 13.98 16.45 6.51
N HIS A 245 13.74 15.43 7.34
CA HIS A 245 13.08 14.20 6.91
C HIS A 245 11.64 14.46 6.41
N GLU A 246 10.85 15.22 7.16
CA GLU A 246 9.48 15.56 6.77
C GLU A 246 9.43 16.44 5.51
N SER A 247 10.37 17.36 5.36
CA SER A 247 10.56 18.17 4.15
C SER A 247 10.87 17.29 2.92
N TYR A 248 11.72 16.28 3.10
CA TYR A 248 11.96 15.24 2.07
C TYR A 248 10.69 14.46 1.73
N VAL A 249 9.95 13.96 2.73
CA VAL A 249 8.70 13.20 2.50
C VAL A 249 7.68 14.06 1.74
N CYS A 250 7.51 15.32 2.12
CA CYS A 250 6.64 16.27 1.41
C CYS A 250 7.05 16.44 -0.05
N PHE A 251 8.35 16.61 -0.30
CA PHE A 251 8.89 16.69 -1.65
C PHE A 251 8.59 15.43 -2.47
N VAL A 252 8.83 14.24 -1.91
CA VAL A 252 8.55 12.98 -2.63
C VAL A 252 7.05 12.84 -2.95
N LYS A 253 6.17 13.16 -2.01
CA LYS A 253 4.70 13.17 -2.25
C LYS A 253 4.36 14.06 -3.45
N LYS A 254 4.94 15.26 -3.55
CA LYS A 254 4.75 16.16 -4.70
C LYS A 254 5.30 15.64 -6.02
N VAL A 255 6.45 14.95 -5.99
CA VAL A 255 6.96 14.27 -7.20
C VAL A 255 6.00 13.18 -7.64
N TYR A 256 5.44 12.40 -6.70
CA TYR A 256 4.50 11.33 -7.03
C TYR A 256 3.20 11.87 -7.62
N ASP A 257 2.66 12.97 -7.07
CA ASP A 257 1.48 13.65 -7.64
C ASP A 257 1.73 14.04 -9.11
N PHE A 258 2.86 14.73 -9.37
CA PHE A 258 3.25 15.14 -10.73
C PHE A 258 3.39 13.94 -11.69
N LEU A 259 4.04 12.86 -11.25
CA LEU A 259 4.16 11.65 -12.05
C LEU A 259 2.80 10.97 -12.29
N SER A 260 1.90 10.97 -11.30
CA SER A 260 0.55 10.42 -11.44
C SER A 260 -0.23 11.18 -12.51
N ASP A 261 -0.20 12.51 -12.47
CA ASP A 261 -0.85 13.36 -13.45
C ASP A 261 -0.31 13.15 -14.87
N LEU A 262 1.01 13.02 -15.04
CA LEU A 262 1.64 12.71 -16.33
C LEU A 262 1.21 11.38 -16.95
N ASN A 263 0.85 10.40 -16.13
CA ASN A 263 0.46 9.07 -16.61
C ASN A 263 -1.04 8.93 -16.86
N LYS A 264 -1.84 9.97 -16.63
CA LYS A 264 -3.26 9.97 -17.01
C LYS A 264 -3.41 9.87 -18.54
N PRO A 265 -4.48 9.23 -19.03
CA PRO A 265 -4.81 9.24 -20.46
C PRO A 265 -4.95 10.68 -20.97
N THR A 266 -4.41 10.96 -22.16
CA THR A 266 -4.61 12.28 -22.79
C THR A 266 -5.91 12.33 -23.58
N GLY A 267 -6.53 13.49 -23.58
CA GLY A 267 -7.79 13.74 -24.26
C GLY A 267 -9.03 13.36 -23.47
N GLU A 268 -8.97 13.40 -22.15
CA GLU A 268 -10.15 13.20 -21.29
C GLU A 268 -11.06 14.42 -21.33
N VAL A 269 -12.32 14.21 -21.73
CA VAL A 269 -13.30 15.28 -21.94
C VAL A 269 -14.40 15.19 -20.87
N HIS A 270 -14.46 16.20 -20.01
CA HIS A 270 -15.47 16.31 -18.96
C HIS A 270 -16.38 17.52 -19.19
N TYR A 271 -17.69 17.30 -19.11
CA TYR A 271 -18.68 18.36 -19.21
C TYR A 271 -19.42 18.45 -17.86
N CYS A 272 -19.18 19.55 -17.14
CA CYS A 272 -19.67 19.77 -15.78
C CYS A 272 -20.53 21.03 -15.75
N GLY A 273 -21.81 20.91 -16.11
CA GLY A 273 -22.73 22.04 -16.16
C GLY A 273 -22.38 23.00 -17.31
N ASN A 274 -21.82 24.17 -16.99
CA ASN A 274 -21.49 25.22 -17.98
C ASN A 274 -19.98 25.31 -18.27
N ILE A 275 -19.22 24.25 -17.94
CA ILE A 275 -17.77 24.20 -18.13
C ILE A 275 -17.44 22.92 -18.89
N LEU A 276 -16.69 23.07 -19.98
CA LEU A 276 -16.05 21.99 -20.72
C LEU A 276 -14.58 21.93 -20.33
N LEU A 277 -14.12 20.76 -19.92
CA LEU A 277 -12.73 20.49 -19.56
C LEU A 277 -12.12 19.48 -20.53
N LEU A 278 -10.88 19.74 -20.92
CA LEU A 278 -10.01 18.84 -21.67
C LEU A 278 -8.75 18.61 -20.83
N ASP A 279 -8.51 17.36 -20.42
CA ASP A 279 -7.42 16.98 -19.50
C ASP A 279 -7.38 17.86 -18.23
N SER A 280 -8.56 18.12 -17.64
CA SER A 280 -8.77 18.99 -16.46
C SER A 280 -8.50 20.49 -16.68
N VAL A 281 -8.17 20.92 -17.90
CA VAL A 281 -8.00 22.33 -18.26
C VAL A 281 -9.28 22.86 -18.90
N ILE A 282 -9.66 24.10 -18.58
CA ILE A 282 -10.83 24.74 -19.21
C ILE A 282 -10.62 24.83 -20.73
N PHE A 283 -11.56 24.23 -21.47
CA PHE A 283 -11.62 24.31 -22.92
C PHE A 283 -12.62 25.40 -23.30
N ASP A 284 -12.09 26.59 -23.61
CA ASP A 284 -12.88 27.80 -23.78
C ASP A 284 -13.69 27.77 -25.08
N VAL A 285 -14.99 27.52 -24.99
CA VAL A 285 -15.94 27.62 -26.11
C VAL A 285 -17.24 28.27 -25.63
N PRO A 286 -17.98 28.99 -26.51
CA PRO A 286 -19.25 29.61 -26.16
C PRO A 286 -20.19 28.62 -25.49
N THR A 287 -20.90 29.06 -24.45
CA THR A 287 -21.78 28.21 -23.63
C THR A 287 -22.79 27.43 -24.45
N ASP A 288 -23.35 28.06 -25.47
CA ASP A 288 -24.36 27.45 -26.35
C ASP A 288 -23.78 26.31 -27.22
N CYS A 289 -22.47 26.30 -27.44
CA CYS A 289 -21.76 25.31 -28.24
C CYS A 289 -21.08 24.21 -27.41
N GLN A 290 -21.00 24.35 -26.08
CA GLN A 290 -20.21 23.45 -25.22
C GLN A 290 -20.61 21.99 -25.31
N LYS A 291 -21.92 21.70 -25.36
CA LYS A 291 -22.42 20.32 -25.44
C LYS A 291 -22.04 19.66 -26.78
N GLN A 292 -22.25 20.38 -27.89
CA GLN A 292 -21.86 19.90 -29.22
C GLN A 292 -20.34 19.74 -29.35
N ALA A 293 -19.57 20.69 -28.82
CA ALA A 293 -18.11 20.60 -28.77
C ALA A 293 -17.65 19.35 -28.00
N ALA A 294 -18.25 19.07 -26.85
CA ALA A 294 -17.96 17.87 -26.07
C ALA A 294 -18.29 16.58 -26.82
N GLU A 295 -19.40 16.55 -27.57
CA GLU A 295 -19.77 15.42 -28.42
C GLU A 295 -18.77 15.22 -29.56
N ILE A 296 -18.36 16.29 -30.25
CA ILE A 296 -17.35 16.25 -31.33
C ILE A 296 -16.00 15.76 -30.81
N LEU A 297 -15.52 16.28 -29.68
CA LEU A 297 -14.24 15.88 -29.06
C LEU A 297 -14.23 14.39 -28.68
N LYS A 298 -15.39 13.82 -28.37
CA LYS A 298 -15.56 12.40 -28.03
C LYS A 298 -15.74 11.49 -29.25
N LEU A 299 -15.84 12.03 -30.46
CA LEU A 299 -15.95 11.22 -31.67
C LEU A 299 -14.63 10.48 -31.94
N GLY A 300 -14.69 9.14 -32.02
CA GLY A 300 -13.50 8.32 -32.29
C GLY A 300 -12.86 8.54 -33.67
N ASN A 301 -13.51 9.29 -34.57
CA ASN A 301 -12.99 9.64 -35.90
C ASN A 301 -12.58 11.12 -36.03
N PHE A 302 -12.49 11.86 -34.92
CA PHE A 302 -12.06 13.26 -34.94
C PHE A 302 -10.52 13.35 -35.00
N LYS A 303 -9.99 13.59 -36.20
CA LYS A 303 -8.55 13.56 -36.50
C LYS A 303 -7.75 14.56 -35.66
N GLU A 304 -8.31 15.74 -35.41
CA GLU A 304 -7.67 16.82 -34.67
C GLU A 304 -7.47 16.45 -33.20
N MET A 305 -8.36 15.63 -32.63
CA MET A 305 -8.19 15.08 -31.28
C MET A 305 -7.01 14.11 -31.19
N GLU A 306 -6.78 13.31 -32.23
CA GLU A 306 -5.60 12.42 -32.29
C GLU A 306 -4.30 13.23 -32.42
N ILE A 307 -4.33 14.35 -33.14
CA ILE A 307 -3.20 15.29 -33.20
C ILE A 307 -2.96 15.93 -31.82
N TYR A 308 -4.02 16.42 -31.16
CA TYR A 308 -3.96 16.95 -29.80
C TYR A 308 -3.26 15.98 -28.85
N LYS A 309 -3.73 14.72 -28.79
CA LYS A 309 -3.16 13.69 -27.91
C LYS A 309 -1.67 13.47 -28.16
N LYS A 310 -1.25 13.48 -29.42
CA LYS A 310 0.17 13.35 -29.80
C LYS A 310 0.99 14.55 -29.34
N VAL A 311 0.54 15.77 -29.63
CA VAL A 311 1.23 17.02 -29.24
C VAL A 311 1.31 17.15 -27.72
N LYS A 312 0.22 16.84 -27.01
CA LYS A 312 0.18 16.85 -25.54
C LYS A 312 1.18 15.86 -24.94
N LYS A 313 1.30 14.66 -25.52
CA LYS A 313 2.28 13.66 -25.09
C LYS A 313 3.73 14.10 -25.32
N GLU A 314 4.02 14.69 -26.47
CA GLU A 314 5.35 15.28 -26.76
C GLU A 314 5.70 16.40 -25.78
N TYR A 315 4.71 17.23 -25.41
CA TYR A 315 4.90 18.28 -24.41
C TYR A 315 5.15 17.73 -23.00
N TYR A 316 4.41 16.70 -22.59
CA TYR A 316 4.67 16.00 -21.32
C TYR A 316 6.06 15.40 -21.27
N GLU A 317 6.55 14.85 -22.39
CA GLU A 317 7.92 14.34 -22.48
C GLU A 317 8.96 15.44 -22.20
N ILE A 318 8.77 16.64 -22.75
CA ILE A 318 9.62 17.81 -22.48
C ILE A 318 9.60 18.18 -20.99
N CYS A 319 8.41 18.27 -20.39
CA CYS A 319 8.26 18.59 -18.96
C CYS A 319 9.02 17.57 -18.08
N VAL A 320 8.92 16.30 -18.41
CA VAL A 320 9.61 15.21 -17.71
C VAL A 320 11.13 15.32 -17.85
N TYR A 321 11.64 15.67 -19.04
CA TYR A 321 13.07 15.88 -19.25
C TYR A 321 13.60 17.07 -18.46
N GLU A 322 12.88 18.20 -18.46
CA GLU A 322 13.24 19.38 -17.66
C GLU A 322 13.25 19.05 -16.18
N PHE A 323 12.23 18.33 -15.71
CA PHE A 323 12.14 17.87 -14.33
C PHE A 323 13.31 16.97 -13.93
N LEU A 324 13.64 15.98 -14.76
CA LEU A 324 14.77 15.08 -14.54
C LEU A 324 16.12 15.83 -14.53
N GLY A 325 16.28 16.82 -15.39
CA GLY A 325 17.46 17.70 -15.41
C GLY A 325 17.58 18.51 -14.13
N CYS A 326 16.48 19.10 -13.67
CA CYS A 326 16.40 19.82 -12.39
C CYS A 326 16.78 18.92 -11.20
N LEU A 327 16.16 17.74 -11.10
CA LEU A 327 16.48 16.74 -10.06
C LEU A 327 17.96 16.37 -10.07
N SER A 328 18.52 16.08 -11.24
CA SER A 328 19.92 15.67 -11.37
C SER A 328 20.88 16.75 -10.90
N TYR A 329 20.62 18.01 -11.26
CA TYR A 329 21.42 19.16 -10.82
C TYR A 329 21.37 19.32 -9.30
N TYR A 330 20.18 19.29 -8.71
CA TYR A 330 20.00 19.49 -7.27
C TYR A 330 20.49 18.32 -6.42
N LEU A 331 20.38 17.10 -6.92
CA LEU A 331 20.96 15.92 -6.28
C LEU A 331 22.48 16.04 -6.20
N PHE A 332 23.12 16.39 -7.32
CA PHE A 332 24.57 16.61 -7.35
C PHE A 332 24.99 17.69 -6.36
N LYS A 333 24.27 18.81 -6.33
CA LYS A 333 24.51 19.91 -5.39
C LYS A 333 24.37 19.45 -3.93
N HIS A 334 23.25 18.81 -3.58
CA HIS A 334 22.98 18.35 -2.23
C HIS A 334 24.04 17.35 -1.75
N ASN A 335 24.42 16.38 -2.58
CA ASN A 335 25.44 15.39 -2.22
C ASN A 335 26.79 16.08 -1.91
N LYS A 336 27.20 17.03 -2.76
CA LYS A 336 28.43 17.82 -2.54
C LYS A 336 28.36 18.63 -1.25
N ASP A 337 27.23 19.26 -0.98
CA ASP A 337 27.05 20.12 0.21
C ASP A 337 27.07 19.29 1.50
N CYS A 338 26.44 18.10 1.51
CA CYS A 338 26.50 17.13 2.62
C CYS A 338 27.92 16.62 2.87
N LEU A 339 28.64 16.20 1.82
CA LEU A 339 30.02 15.68 1.95
C LEU A 339 31.00 16.73 2.46
N THR A 340 30.73 18.02 2.23
CA THR A 340 31.64 19.10 2.59
C THR A 340 31.26 19.83 3.88
N ASN A 341 30.17 19.42 4.57
CA ASN A 341 29.62 20.08 5.77
C ASN A 341 29.45 21.61 5.59
N LYS A 342 29.14 22.06 4.38
CA LYS A 342 29.15 23.50 4.04
C LYS A 342 27.85 24.23 4.37
N ASN A 343 26.75 23.52 4.54
CA ASN A 343 25.46 24.14 4.79
C ASN A 343 25.23 24.36 6.28
N ASP A 344 24.74 25.55 6.62
CA ASP A 344 24.08 25.76 7.90
C ASP A 344 22.80 24.92 7.99
N ILE A 345 22.34 24.67 9.22
CA ILE A 345 21.17 23.84 9.52
C ILE A 345 19.93 24.32 8.76
N LYS A 346 19.72 25.64 8.69
CA LYS A 346 18.55 26.25 8.04
C LYS A 346 18.52 25.95 6.55
N THR A 347 19.66 26.03 5.88
CA THR A 347 19.81 25.72 4.45
C THR A 347 19.46 24.26 4.14
N ASN A 348 19.76 23.33 5.06
CA ASN A 348 19.38 21.92 4.89
C ASN A 348 17.88 21.70 5.13
N ILE A 349 17.28 22.34 6.14
CA ILE A 349 15.83 22.28 6.41
C ILE A 349 15.04 22.79 5.20
N ASP A 350 15.46 23.94 4.66
CA ASP A 350 14.75 24.61 3.57
C ASP A 350 15.10 24.01 2.19
N PHE A 351 16.01 23.05 2.08
CA PHE A 351 16.49 22.54 0.78
C PHE A 351 15.36 22.03 -0.11
N PHE A 352 14.53 21.11 0.41
CA PHE A 352 13.47 20.47 -0.37
C PHE A 352 12.33 21.44 -0.68
N ASN A 353 12.01 22.36 0.23
CA ASN A 353 11.06 23.44 -0.02
C ASN A 353 11.55 24.35 -1.16
N ASN A 354 12.81 24.79 -1.11
CA ASN A 354 13.42 25.59 -2.19
C ASN A 354 13.49 24.82 -3.52
N LEU A 355 13.65 23.50 -3.47
CA LEU A 355 13.62 22.65 -4.66
C LEU A 355 12.21 22.60 -5.27
N LEU A 356 11.18 22.43 -4.43
CA LEU A 356 9.78 22.45 -4.85
C LEU A 356 9.39 23.78 -5.50
N GLU A 357 9.78 24.92 -4.92
CA GLU A 357 9.52 26.24 -5.51
C GLU A 357 10.11 26.38 -6.91
N LYS A 358 11.30 25.82 -7.12
CA LYS A 358 11.96 25.85 -8.44
C LYS A 358 11.31 24.92 -9.44
N MET A 359 10.73 23.81 -8.97
CA MET A 359 9.96 22.86 -9.78
C MET A 359 8.54 23.33 -10.06
N GLN A 360 8.02 24.28 -9.28
CA GLN A 360 6.66 24.79 -9.43
C GLN A 360 6.36 25.32 -10.84
N LYS A 361 7.37 25.92 -11.49
CA LYS A 361 7.24 26.34 -12.91
C LYS A 361 7.02 25.16 -13.86
N ILE A 362 7.71 24.04 -13.62
CA ILE A 362 7.56 22.81 -14.41
C ILE A 362 6.18 22.19 -14.16
N PHE A 363 5.71 22.21 -12.91
CA PHE A 363 4.36 21.77 -12.56
C PHE A 363 3.28 22.63 -13.22
N GLN A 364 3.48 23.95 -13.30
CA GLN A 364 2.57 24.86 -14.01
C GLN A 364 2.59 24.67 -15.53
N MET A 365 3.73 24.32 -16.11
CA MET A 365 3.83 24.05 -17.55
C MET A 365 2.94 22.88 -17.96
N TYR A 366 2.91 21.81 -17.18
CA TYR A 366 2.08 20.62 -17.43
C TYR A 366 0.58 20.94 -17.63
N GLU A 367 0.06 21.92 -16.88
CA GLU A 367 -1.36 22.31 -16.89
C GLU A 367 -1.73 23.28 -18.04
N GLN A 368 -0.79 23.63 -18.92
CA GLN A 368 -1.09 24.60 -19.98
C GLN A 368 -2.08 24.05 -21.04
N PRO A 369 -3.00 24.90 -21.53
CA PRO A 369 -3.87 24.57 -22.65
C PRO A 369 -3.02 24.49 -23.93
N ILE A 370 -2.80 23.28 -24.43
CA ILE A 370 -1.93 23.02 -25.58
C ILE A 370 -2.80 22.61 -26.75
N TYR A 371 -2.62 23.25 -27.90
CA TYR A 371 -3.38 22.94 -29.11
C TYR A 371 -4.91 23.19 -28.98
N HIS A 372 -5.31 23.97 -27.97
CA HIS A 372 -6.73 24.29 -27.73
C HIS A 372 -7.30 25.16 -28.84
N ASP A 373 -6.56 26.17 -29.31
CA ASP A 373 -7.02 27.11 -30.35
C ASP A 373 -7.27 26.40 -31.69
N GLU A 374 -6.38 25.46 -32.05
CA GLU A 374 -6.53 24.63 -33.25
C GLU A 374 -7.72 23.68 -33.13
N LEU A 375 -7.92 23.06 -31.96
CA LEU A 375 -9.09 22.23 -31.69
C LEU A 375 -10.39 23.04 -31.75
N GLN A 376 -10.43 24.23 -31.15
CA GLN A 376 -11.59 25.11 -31.19
C GLN A 376 -11.95 25.45 -32.64
N SER A 377 -10.96 25.85 -33.44
CA SER A 377 -11.15 26.19 -34.85
C SER A 377 -11.74 25.01 -35.65
N ALA A 378 -11.25 23.79 -35.38
CA ALA A 378 -11.75 22.58 -36.02
C ALA A 378 -13.16 22.20 -35.58
N ILE A 379 -13.49 22.39 -34.30
CA ILE A 379 -14.83 22.17 -33.76
C ILE A 379 -15.82 23.14 -34.40
N PHE A 380 -15.53 24.44 -34.43
CA PHE A 380 -16.42 25.43 -35.03
C PHE A 380 -16.67 25.14 -36.51
N SER A 381 -15.62 24.76 -37.25
CA SER A 381 -15.77 24.34 -38.65
C SER A 381 -16.71 23.14 -38.82
N LYS A 382 -16.72 22.19 -37.88
CA LYS A 382 -17.66 21.05 -37.90
C LYS A 382 -19.08 21.44 -37.51
N ILE A 383 -19.24 22.35 -36.55
CA ILE A 383 -20.55 22.85 -36.13
C ILE A 383 -21.22 23.60 -37.28
N GLU A 384 -20.50 24.51 -37.95
CA GLU A 384 -21.00 25.25 -39.11
C GLU A 384 -21.39 24.36 -40.30
N MET A 385 -20.75 23.19 -40.44
CA MET A 385 -21.12 22.20 -41.47
C MET A 385 -22.32 21.32 -41.10
N SER A 386 -22.78 21.38 -39.85
CA SER A 386 -23.89 20.57 -39.32
C SER A 386 -25.22 21.35 -39.25
N GLU A 387 -25.16 22.67 -39.43
CA GLU A 387 -26.30 23.57 -39.65
C GLU A 387 -26.65 23.68 -41.14
#